data_AF-A0A5B0E5E7-F1
#
_entry.id   AF-A0A5B0E5E7-F1
#
_cell.length_a   1.000
_cell.length_b   1.000
_cell.length_c   1.000
_cell.angle_alpha   90.00
_cell.angle_beta   90.00
_cell.angle_gamma   90.00
#
_symmetry.space_group_name_H-M   'P 1'
#
loop_
_entity.id
_entity.type
_entity.pdbx_description
1 polymer ?
#
loop_
_entity_poly.entity_id
_entity_poly.type
_entity_poly.pdbx_seq_one_letter_code
_entity_poly.pdbx_strand_id
1 'polypeptide(L)'
;MPRKIDPGLPAELMHAISAFGSATRVQILRDLQVRGPASIPAIATRLDLNEHTVRSNLKALEGAGVLSGDIPPERRTSTAVQYSVNLGRCAELLLILRTNVLLPRDI
;
A
#
# COMPACT_ATOMS: atom_id res chain seq x y z
N MET A 1 -6.42 -12.40 -18.97
CA MET A 1 -6.35 -12.06 -17.53
C MET A 1 -7.06 -13.15 -16.76
N PRO A 2 -6.46 -13.73 -15.70
CA PRO A 2 -7.17 -14.71 -14.88
C PRO A 2 -8.38 -14.04 -14.20
N ARG A 3 -9.45 -14.81 -14.02
CA ARG A 3 -10.70 -14.33 -13.42
C ARG A 3 -10.42 -13.85 -12.00
N LYS A 4 -10.80 -12.60 -11.70
CA LYS A 4 -10.72 -12.04 -10.35
C LYS A 4 -11.69 -12.84 -9.48
N ILE A 5 -11.14 -13.68 -8.61
CA ILE A 5 -11.93 -14.39 -7.60
C ILE A 5 -12.37 -13.32 -6.59
N ASP A 6 -13.67 -13.25 -6.30
CA ASP A 6 -14.14 -12.59 -5.09
C ASP A 6 -14.15 -13.65 -3.98
N PRO A 7 -13.19 -13.58 -3.03
CA PRO A 7 -13.04 -14.63 -2.04
C PRO A 7 -14.06 -14.49 -0.89
N GLY A 8 -14.93 -13.48 -0.90
CA GLY A 8 -15.89 -13.25 0.19
C GLY A 8 -15.23 -12.91 1.53
N LEU A 9 -13.97 -12.45 1.50
CA LEU A 9 -13.22 -12.11 2.71
C LEU A 9 -13.66 -10.75 3.26
N PRO A 10 -13.56 -10.54 4.59
CA PRO A 10 -13.81 -9.24 5.20
C PRO A 10 -12.98 -8.13 4.52
N ALA A 11 -13.58 -6.95 4.32
CA ALA A 11 -12.96 -5.83 3.62
C ALA A 11 -11.56 -5.48 4.18
N GLU A 12 -11.42 -5.49 5.50
CA GLU A 12 -10.16 -5.18 6.18
C GLU A 12 -9.06 -6.23 5.90
N LEU A 13 -9.43 -7.51 5.79
CA LEU A 13 -8.49 -8.55 5.37
C LEU A 13 -8.11 -8.38 3.90
N MET A 14 -9.05 -7.98 3.05
CA MET A 14 -8.76 -7.64 1.65
C MET A 14 -7.83 -6.43 1.53
N HIS A 15 -7.99 -5.41 2.37
CA HIS A 15 -7.07 -4.27 2.44
C HIS A 15 -5.66 -4.71 2.87
N ALA A 16 -5.57 -5.60 3.87
CA ALA A 16 -4.28 -6.11 4.32
C ALA A 16 -3.57 -6.97 3.26
N ILE A 17 -4.29 -7.87 2.58
CA ILE A 17 -3.77 -8.66 1.45
C ILE A 17 -3.37 -7.73 0.30
N SER A 18 -4.20 -6.72 0.01
CA SER A 18 -3.87 -5.70 -0.98
C SER A 18 -2.57 -5.01 -0.61
N ALA A 19 -2.39 -4.49 0.62
CA ALA A 19 -1.16 -3.80 1.00
C ALA A 19 0.09 -4.70 0.97
N PHE A 20 0.03 -5.87 1.62
CA PHE A 20 1.22 -6.67 1.94
C PHE A 20 1.44 -7.90 1.05
N GLY A 21 0.47 -8.27 0.22
CA GLY A 21 0.56 -9.42 -0.68
C GLY A 21 1.41 -9.20 -1.95
N SER A 22 2.17 -8.11 -2.04
CA SER A 22 3.06 -7.80 -3.17
C SER A 22 4.42 -7.33 -2.68
N ALA A 23 5.48 -8.00 -3.17
CA ALA A 23 6.86 -7.64 -2.87
C ALA A 23 7.16 -6.17 -3.24
N THR A 24 6.70 -5.70 -4.39
CA THR A 24 6.89 -4.30 -4.83
C THR A 24 6.24 -3.31 -3.87
N ARG A 25 5.03 -3.60 -3.38
CA ARG A 25 4.36 -2.72 -2.41
C ARG A 25 5.06 -2.69 -1.06
N VAL A 26 5.49 -3.85 -0.57
CA VAL A 26 6.29 -3.94 0.65
C VAL A 26 7.61 -3.18 0.50
N GLN A 27 8.26 -3.26 -0.67
CA GLN A 27 9.49 -2.53 -0.97
C GLN A 27 9.28 -1.01 -0.97
N ILE A 28 8.18 -0.51 -1.56
CA ILE A 28 7.81 0.92 -1.53
C ILE A 28 7.56 1.39 -0.10
N LEU A 29 6.79 0.65 0.69
CA LEU A 29 6.53 0.97 2.10
C LEU A 29 7.84 1.03 2.90
N ARG A 30 8.75 0.07 2.67
CA ARG A 30 10.06 0.06 3.31
C ARG A 30 10.94 1.24 2.90
N ASP A 31 10.97 1.59 1.61
CA ASP A 31 11.75 2.74 1.12
C ASP A 31 11.30 4.04 1.78
N LEU A 32 10.00 4.30 1.79
CA LEU A 32 9.42 5.51 2.38
C LEU A 32 9.62 5.58 3.90
N GLN A 33 9.62 4.43 4.59
CA GLN A 33 9.97 4.35 6.00
C GLN A 33 11.44 4.67 6.28
N VAL A 34 12.35 4.10 5.48
CA VAL A 34 13.79 4.21 5.73
C VAL A 34 14.35 5.56 5.25
N ARG A 35 13.86 6.06 4.12
CA ARG A 35 14.40 7.25 3.44
C ARG A 35 13.47 8.47 3.50
N GLY A 36 12.35 8.34 4.21
CA GLY A 36 11.35 9.39 4.36
C GLY A 36 10.45 9.59 3.13
N PRO A 37 9.52 10.57 3.21
CA PRO A 37 8.54 10.84 2.17
C PRO A 37 9.18 11.13 0.82
N ALA A 38 8.52 10.71 -0.25
CA ALA A 38 9.03 10.89 -1.61
C ALA A 38 7.91 10.99 -2.65
N SER A 39 8.23 11.64 -3.76
CA SER A 39 7.36 11.71 -4.94
C SER A 39 7.49 10.47 -5.83
N ILE A 40 6.55 10.30 -6.76
CA ILE A 40 6.58 9.18 -7.73
C ILE A 40 7.92 9.07 -8.48
N PRO A 41 8.47 10.15 -9.09
CA PRO A 41 9.76 10.05 -9.78
C PRO A 41 10.89 9.65 -8.84
N ALA A 42 10.91 10.18 -7.61
CA ALA A 42 11.94 9.84 -6.63
C ALA A 42 11.88 8.37 -6.20
N ILE A 43 10.67 7.82 -5.96
CA ILE A 43 10.47 6.40 -5.63
C ILE A 43 10.89 5.53 -6.82
N ALA A 44 10.50 5.90 -8.04
CA ALA A 44 10.86 5.21 -9.27
C ALA A 44 12.39 5.10 -9.42
N THR A 45 13.11 6.22 -9.25
CA THR A 45 14.58 6.23 -9.29
C THR A 45 15.20 5.41 -8.17
N ARG A 46 14.73 5.53 -6.92
CA ARG A 46 15.31 4.83 -5.76
C ARG A 46 15.19 3.31 -5.85
N LEU A 47 14.12 2.83 -6.47
CA LEU A 47 13.77 1.41 -6.54
C LEU A 47 14.02 0.78 -7.90
N ASP A 48 14.55 1.55 -8.86
CA ASP A 48 14.73 1.13 -10.26
C ASP A 48 13.43 0.57 -10.87
N LEU A 49 12.33 1.31 -10.66
CA LEU A 49 11.00 0.98 -11.15
C LEU A 49 10.54 2.05 -12.16
N ASN A 50 9.71 1.66 -13.12
CA ASN A 50 9.04 2.64 -13.95
C ASN A 50 7.93 3.38 -13.16
N GLU A 51 7.68 4.65 -13.49
CA GLU A 51 6.68 5.46 -12.79
C GLU A 51 5.25 4.91 -12.86
N HIS A 52 4.90 4.19 -13.92
CA HIS A 52 3.56 3.58 -14.04
C HIS A 52 3.34 2.48 -13.00
N THR A 53 4.36 1.64 -12.79
CA THR A 53 4.39 0.63 -11.72
C THR A 53 4.31 1.31 -10.35
N VAL A 54 5.05 2.40 -10.14
CA VAL A 54 4.98 3.14 -8.87
C VAL A 54 3.56 3.71 -8.65
N ARG A 55 2.99 4.40 -9.64
CA ARG A 55 1.63 4.99 -9.55
C ARG A 55 0.56 3.95 -9.24
N SER A 56 0.59 2.80 -9.92
CA SER A 56 -0.40 1.73 -9.70
C SER A 56 -0.28 1.12 -8.30
N ASN A 57 0.93 0.92 -7.80
CA ASN A 57 1.16 0.42 -6.45
C ASN A 57 0.81 1.45 -5.37
N LEU A 58 1.15 2.73 -5.56
CA LEU A 58 0.75 3.80 -4.65
C LEU A 58 -0.76 3.94 -4.56
N LYS A 59 -1.49 3.85 -5.70
CA LYS A 59 -2.95 3.86 -5.69
C LYS A 59 -3.54 2.72 -4.85
N ALA A 60 -2.97 1.52 -4.95
CA ALA A 60 -3.40 0.38 -4.14
C ALA A 60 -3.08 0.57 -2.64
N LEU A 61 -1.92 1.14 -2.33
CA LEU A 61 -1.50 1.44 -0.95
C LEU A 61 -2.34 2.56 -0.31
N GLU A 62 -2.62 3.64 -1.04
CA GLU A 62 -3.54 4.69 -0.60
C GLU A 62 -4.96 4.15 -0.40
N GLY A 63 -5.43 3.29 -1.32
CA GLY A 63 -6.73 2.63 -1.19
C GLY A 63 -6.85 1.74 0.05
N ALA A 64 -5.74 1.17 0.53
CA ALA A 64 -5.69 0.43 1.79
C ALA A 64 -5.45 1.33 3.03
N GLY A 65 -5.20 2.62 2.82
CA GLY A 65 -4.93 3.62 3.87
C GLY A 65 -3.55 3.53 4.51
N VAL A 66 -2.66 2.65 4.04
CA VAL A 66 -1.32 2.46 4.61
C VAL A 66 -0.32 3.54 4.18
N LEU A 67 -0.73 4.42 3.29
CA LEU A 67 0.07 5.51 2.74
C LEU A 67 -0.86 6.69 2.41
N SER A 68 -0.32 7.89 2.52
CA SER A 68 -1.02 9.13 2.20
C SER A 68 -0.10 10.10 1.45
N GLY A 69 -0.60 10.65 0.35
CA GLY A 69 -0.05 11.85 -0.26
C GLY A 69 -0.35 13.11 0.57
N ASP A 70 0.60 14.03 0.62
CA ASP A 70 0.46 15.36 1.23
C ASP A 70 -0.60 16.25 0.56
N ILE A 71 -0.90 15.99 -0.72
CA ILE A 71 -1.98 16.61 -1.47
C ILE A 71 -3.09 15.58 -1.68
N PRO A 72 -4.34 15.90 -1.29
CA PRO A 72 -5.46 14.98 -1.45
C PRO A 72 -5.79 14.77 -2.94
N PRO A 73 -6.26 13.58 -3.36
CA PRO A 73 -6.43 13.21 -4.77
C PRO A 73 -7.16 14.24 -5.63
N GLU A 74 -8.23 14.86 -5.10
CA GLU A 74 -9.07 15.83 -5.79
C GLU A 74 -8.39 17.20 -6.02
N ARG A 75 -7.25 17.45 -5.37
CA ARG A 75 -6.46 18.69 -5.51
C ARG A 75 -5.09 18.46 -6.16
N ARG A 76 -4.81 17.23 -6.61
CA ARG A 76 -3.54 16.92 -7.29
C ARG A 76 -3.53 17.58 -8.67
N THR A 77 -2.67 18.58 -8.83
CA THR A 77 -2.43 19.28 -10.11
C THR A 77 -1.01 18.96 -10.61
N SER A 78 -0.26 19.94 -11.11
CA SER A 78 1.12 19.77 -11.59
C SER A 78 2.15 19.63 -10.45
N THR A 79 1.79 19.97 -9.21
CA THR A 79 2.69 19.83 -8.06
C THR A 79 2.93 18.36 -7.73
N ALA A 80 4.21 17.99 -7.56
CA ALA A 80 4.58 16.63 -7.20
C ALA A 80 4.16 16.31 -5.75
N VAL A 81 3.24 15.36 -5.62
CA VAL A 81 2.77 14.82 -4.34
C VAL A 81 3.88 14.08 -3.62
N GLN A 82 4.08 14.34 -2.33
CA GLN A 82 4.95 13.58 -1.45
C GLN A 82 4.14 12.53 -0.70
N TYR A 83 4.56 11.27 -0.81
CA TYR A 83 3.89 10.15 -0.17
C TYR A 83 4.62 9.73 1.10
N SER A 84 3.85 9.49 2.16
CA SER A 84 4.32 9.05 3.48
C SER A 84 3.56 7.83 3.96
N VAL A 85 4.19 6.99 4.78
CA VAL A 85 3.58 5.77 5.30
C VAL A 85 2.75 6.08 6.55
N ASN A 86 1.53 5.54 6.61
CA ASN A 86 0.75 5.51 7.83
C ASN A 86 1.11 4.26 8.65
N LEU A 87 1.94 4.44 9.67
CA LEU A 87 2.44 3.34 10.51
C LEU A 87 1.33 2.69 11.36
N GLY A 88 0.41 3.49 11.89
CA GLY A 88 -0.72 2.99 12.66
C GLY A 88 -1.58 2.04 11.83
N ARG A 89 -1.94 2.48 10.62
CA ARG A 89 -2.71 1.65 9.69
C ARG A 89 -1.96 0.41 9.24
N CYS A 90 -0.65 0.51 9.02
CA CYS A 90 0.18 -0.67 8.74
C CYS A 90 0.09 -1.71 9.87
N ALA A 91 0.21 -1.27 11.13
CA ALA A 91 0.15 -2.15 12.30
C ALA A 91 -1.22 -2.82 12.44
N GLU A 92 -2.32 -2.08 12.26
CA GLU A 92 -3.69 -2.61 12.27
C GLU A 92 -3.86 -3.73 11.23
N LEU A 93 -3.48 -3.48 9.98
CA LEU A 93 -3.65 -4.44 8.90
C LEU A 93 -2.75 -5.68 9.05
N LEU A 94 -1.53 -5.52 9.57
CA LEU A 94 -0.66 -6.65 9.91
C LEU A 94 -1.26 -7.51 11.02
N LEU A 95 -1.88 -6.90 12.04
CA LEU A 95 -2.60 -7.62 13.08
C LEU A 95 -3.80 -8.39 12.50
N ILE A 96 -4.57 -7.77 11.61
CA ILE A 96 -5.68 -8.43 10.91
C ILE A 96 -5.19 -9.66 10.13
N LEU A 97 -4.12 -9.54 9.36
CA LEU A 97 -3.51 -10.68 8.65
C LEU A 97 -3.08 -11.76 9.62
N ARG A 98 -2.32 -11.40 10.66
CA ARG A 98 -1.83 -12.34 11.68
C ARG A 98 -3.00 -13.12 12.29
N THR A 99 -4.03 -12.43 12.75
CA THR A 99 -5.21 -13.03 13.39
C THR A 99 -5.97 -13.96 12.44
N ASN A 100 -6.16 -13.56 11.17
CA ASN A 100 -6.94 -14.37 10.24
C ASN A 100 -6.17 -15.52 9.59
N VAL A 101 -4.83 -15.50 9.62
CA VAL A 101 -3.98 -16.56 9.04
C VAL A 101 -3.48 -17.53 10.10
N LEU A 102 -3.12 -17.04 11.30
CA LEU A 102 -2.42 -17.84 12.29
C LEU A 102 -3.29 -18.29 13.47
N LEU A 103 -4.46 -17.67 13.70
CA LEU A 103 -5.33 -18.07 14.79
C LEU A 103 -6.51 -18.90 14.25
N PRO A 104 -6.76 -20.11 14.79
CA PRO A 104 -7.97 -20.83 14.46
C PRO A 104 -9.17 -19.99 14.89
N ARG A 105 -10.18 -19.88 14.02
CA ARG A 105 -11.49 -19.44 14.47
C ARG A 105 -12.08 -20.61 15.23
N ASP A 106 -12.41 -20.44 16.50
CA ASP A 106 -13.23 -21.41 17.22
C ASP A 106 -14.51 -21.61 16.40
N ILE A 107 -14.68 -22.81 15.86
CA ILE A 107 -15.88 -23.24 15.11
C ILE A 107 -16.88 -23.76 16.12
#